data_AF-D3R003-F1
#
_entry.id   AF-D3R003-F1
#
_cell.length_a   1.000
_cell.length_b   1.000
_cell.length_c   1.000
_cell.angle_alpha   90.00
_cell.angle_beta   90.00
_cell.angle_gamma   90.00
#
_symmetry.space_group_name_H-M   'P 1'
#
loop_
_entity.id
_entity.type
_entity.pdbx_description
1 polymer ?
#
loop_
_entity_poly.entity_id
_entity_poly.type
_entity_poly.pdbx_seq_one_letter_code
_entity_poly.pdbx_strand_id
1 'polypeptide(L)'
;MDVQRFKEVIKKRNETHDEYDYGVEMCDKEEVQILAEDIPSTIEYLQNQCTADEFVWISEIIDDLAEKTRSRELVECYKNLMNKYPEETKEYHIGFCVECAEDFLEDTDKSSDSNQTSKKRGNK
;
A
#
# COMPACT_ATOMS: atom_id res chain seq x y z
N MET A 1 1.72 -4.98 -12.22
CA MET A 1 2.51 -3.75 -12.33
C MET A 1 3.49 -3.81 -13.48
N ASP A 2 3.86 -2.66 -14.04
CA ASP A 2 5.02 -2.50 -14.91
C ASP A 2 6.29 -2.30 -14.07
N VAL A 3 7.08 -3.38 -13.94
CA VAL A 3 8.29 -3.41 -13.10
C VAL A 3 9.38 -2.46 -13.62
N GLN A 4 9.51 -2.29 -14.93
CA GLN A 4 10.55 -1.42 -15.49
C GLN A 4 10.21 0.04 -15.21
N ARG A 5 8.95 0.42 -15.46
CA ARG A 5 8.47 1.78 -15.17
C ARG A 5 8.57 2.10 -13.68
N PHE A 6 8.23 1.15 -12.80
CA PHE A 6 8.41 1.30 -11.35
C PHE A 6 9.86 1.62 -10.97
N LYS A 7 10.83 0.85 -11.50
CA LYS A 7 12.27 1.06 -11.23
C LYS A 7 12.78 2.39 -11.77
N GLU A 8 12.26 2.84 -12.91
CA GLU A 8 12.60 4.15 -13.47
C GLU A 8 12.10 5.30 -12.58
N VAL A 9 10.89 5.17 -12.00
CA VAL A 9 10.34 6.14 -11.06
C VAL A 9 11.15 6.20 -9.76
N ILE A 10 11.51 5.05 -9.17
CA ILE A 10 12.38 5.04 -7.98
C ILE A 10 13.72 5.72 -8.26
N LYS A 11 14.33 5.43 -9.42
CA LYS A 11 15.58 6.07 -9.82
C LYS A 11 15.42 7.59 -9.89
N LYS A 12 14.33 8.07 -10.49
CA LYS A 12 14.02 9.51 -10.60
C LYS A 12 13.76 10.13 -9.23
N ARG A 13 13.04 9.44 -8.32
CA ARG A 13 12.80 9.89 -6.95
C ARG A 13 14.12 10.04 -6.17
N ASN A 14 15.02 9.07 -6.30
CA ASN A 14 16.35 9.08 -5.68
C ASN A 14 17.26 10.20 -6.23
N GLU A 15 17.08 10.60 -7.50
CA GLU A 15 17.78 11.73 -8.10
C GLU A 15 17.11 13.10 -7.79
N THR A 16 15.89 13.08 -7.24
CA THR A 16 15.13 14.28 -6.89
C THR A 16 15.50 14.73 -5.49
N HIS A 17 15.86 16.01 -5.36
CA HIS A 17 16.18 16.61 -4.07
C HIS A 17 14.93 16.67 -3.18
N ASP A 18 15.03 16.27 -1.92
CA ASP A 18 13.87 16.15 -1.02
C ASP A 18 13.14 17.49 -0.78
N GLU A 19 13.87 18.61 -0.78
CA GLU A 19 13.26 19.96 -0.67
C GLU A 19 12.55 20.43 -1.96
N TYR A 20 12.59 19.64 -3.05
CA TYR A 20 11.82 19.93 -4.24
C TYR A 20 10.46 19.23 -4.18
N ASP A 21 9.59 19.72 -3.30
CA ASP A 21 8.29 19.12 -2.97
C ASP A 21 7.48 18.69 -4.19
N TYR A 22 7.39 19.54 -5.23
CA TYR A 22 6.66 19.20 -6.45
C TYR A 22 7.28 18.02 -7.21
N GLY A 23 8.61 17.93 -7.25
CA GLY A 23 9.30 16.82 -7.92
C GLY A 23 9.07 15.50 -7.20
N VAL A 24 9.13 15.53 -5.86
CA VAL A 24 8.84 14.40 -4.98
C VAL A 24 7.40 13.93 -5.18
N GLU A 25 6.42 14.84 -5.01
CA GLU A 25 4.99 14.54 -5.15
C GLU A 25 4.65 13.93 -6.53
N MET A 26 5.34 14.38 -7.59
CA MET A 26 5.12 13.83 -8.93
C MET A 26 5.71 12.42 -9.10
N CYS A 27 6.80 12.08 -8.41
CA CYS A 27 7.32 10.71 -8.39
C CYS A 27 6.41 9.80 -7.59
N ASP A 28 5.99 10.23 -6.41
CA ASP A 28 5.12 9.46 -5.51
C ASP A 28 3.79 9.11 -6.19
N LYS A 29 3.15 10.10 -6.83
CA LYS A 29 1.92 9.87 -7.62
C LYS A 29 2.11 8.90 -8.76
N GLU A 30 3.27 8.91 -9.40
CA GLU A 30 3.56 8.00 -10.51
C GLU A 30 3.80 6.57 -10.00
N GLU A 31 4.53 6.43 -8.90
CA GLU A 31 4.76 5.15 -8.22
C GLU A 31 3.45 4.51 -7.75
N VAL A 32 2.60 5.28 -7.07
CA VAL A 32 1.26 4.86 -6.65
C VAL A 32 0.41 4.41 -7.83
N GLN A 33 0.46 5.13 -8.97
CA GLN A 33 -0.28 4.73 -10.16
C GLN A 33 0.18 3.36 -10.68
N ILE A 34 1.49 3.15 -10.82
CA ILE A 34 2.05 1.90 -11.35
C ILE A 34 1.71 0.70 -10.45
N LEU A 35 1.83 0.87 -9.13
CA LEU A 35 1.55 -0.18 -8.16
C LEU A 35 0.04 -0.47 -8.06
N ALA A 36 -0.81 0.54 -8.26
CA ALA A 36 -2.27 0.40 -8.24
C ALA A 36 -2.88 -0.13 -9.55
N GLU A 37 -2.15 -0.09 -10.66
CA GLU A 37 -2.66 -0.50 -11.99
C GLU A 37 -3.09 -1.99 -12.03
N ASP A 38 -2.36 -2.86 -11.34
CA ASP A 38 -2.63 -4.31 -11.31
C ASP A 38 -2.16 -4.91 -9.99
N ILE A 39 -3.10 -4.98 -9.03
CA ILE A 39 -2.87 -5.40 -7.64
C ILE A 39 -2.34 -6.84 -7.53
N PRO A 40 -2.92 -7.86 -8.19
CA PRO A 40 -2.36 -9.22 -8.15
C PRO A 40 -0.89 -9.27 -8.58
N SER A 41 -0.55 -8.62 -9.70
CA SER A 41 0.84 -8.59 -10.19
C SER A 41 1.76 -7.79 -9.27
N THR A 42 1.25 -6.74 -8.61
CA THR A 42 2.01 -5.98 -7.60
C THR A 42 2.32 -6.85 -6.38
N ILE A 43 1.32 -7.56 -5.86
CA ILE A 43 1.50 -8.50 -4.74
C ILE A 43 2.53 -9.59 -5.10
N GLU A 44 2.42 -10.17 -6.30
CA GLU A 44 3.38 -11.17 -6.78
C GLU A 44 4.81 -10.61 -6.82
N TYR A 45 4.98 -9.36 -7.28
CA TYR A 45 6.27 -8.68 -7.28
C TYR A 45 6.81 -8.46 -5.86
N LEU A 46 5.98 -7.94 -4.95
CA LEU A 46 6.35 -7.67 -3.56
C LEU A 46 6.85 -8.94 -2.85
N GLN A 47 6.14 -10.05 -3.02
CA GLN A 47 6.50 -11.32 -2.37
C GLN A 47 7.81 -11.90 -2.90
N ASN A 48 8.02 -11.85 -4.22
CA ASN A 48 9.03 -12.67 -4.87
C ASN A 48 10.28 -11.90 -5.33
N GLN A 49 10.15 -10.61 -5.64
CA GLN A 49 11.18 -9.84 -6.36
C GLN A 49 11.57 -8.54 -5.67
N CYS A 50 10.68 -7.97 -4.84
CA CYS A 50 10.93 -6.70 -4.16
C CYS A 50 12.17 -6.79 -3.25
N THR A 51 13.07 -5.81 -3.43
CA THR A 51 14.32 -5.65 -2.69
C THR A 51 14.12 -4.80 -1.43
N ALA A 52 15.14 -4.77 -0.55
CA ALA A 52 15.11 -3.92 0.65
C ALA A 52 14.98 -2.42 0.29
N ASP A 53 15.75 -1.95 -0.69
CA ASP A 53 15.71 -0.55 -1.14
C ASP A 53 14.32 -0.19 -1.69
N GLU A 54 13.74 -1.04 -2.56
CA GLU A 54 12.39 -0.82 -3.10
C GLU A 54 11.32 -0.86 -2.00
N PHE A 55 11.47 -1.74 -1.00
CA PHE A 55 10.59 -1.79 0.16
C PHE A 55 10.61 -0.47 0.94
N VAL A 56 11.79 0.13 1.14
CA VAL A 56 11.94 1.44 1.79
C VAL A 56 11.28 2.54 0.95
N TRP A 57 11.49 2.58 -0.37
CA TRP A 57 10.85 3.60 -1.23
C TRP A 57 9.32 3.50 -1.21
N ILE A 58 8.78 2.28 -1.29
CA ILE A 58 7.32 2.08 -1.21
C ILE A 58 6.76 2.54 0.15
N SER A 59 7.57 2.55 1.22
CA SER A 59 7.12 3.00 2.55
C SER A 59 6.72 4.46 2.58
N GLU A 60 7.24 5.28 1.66
CA GLU A 60 6.88 6.70 1.53
C GLU A 60 5.46 6.89 0.98
N ILE A 61 4.91 5.88 0.29
CA ILE A 61 3.65 5.99 -0.46
C ILE A 61 2.62 4.90 -0.12
N ILE A 62 2.89 4.05 0.87
CA ILE A 62 2.04 2.89 1.17
C ILE A 62 0.65 3.30 1.66
N ASP A 63 0.55 4.43 2.35
CA ASP A 63 -0.71 5.01 2.81
C ASP A 63 -1.52 5.61 1.66
N ASP A 64 -0.90 6.35 0.74
CA ASP A 64 -1.52 6.80 -0.51
C ASP A 64 -1.98 5.62 -1.38
N LEU A 65 -1.17 4.56 -1.43
CA LEU A 65 -1.50 3.33 -2.16
C LEU A 65 -2.68 2.61 -1.51
N ALA A 66 -2.75 2.57 -0.17
CA ALA A 66 -3.89 2.03 0.57
C ALA A 66 -5.15 2.88 0.38
N GLU A 67 -5.04 4.21 0.44
CA GLU A 67 -6.15 5.13 0.22
C GLU A 67 -6.75 4.94 -1.19
N LYS A 68 -5.88 4.84 -2.20
CA LYS A 68 -6.29 4.71 -3.60
C LYS A 68 -6.91 3.36 -3.91
N THR A 69 -6.30 2.28 -3.43
CA THR A 69 -6.67 0.91 -3.82
C THR A 69 -7.70 0.28 -2.89
N ARG A 70 -7.73 0.74 -1.62
CA ARG A 70 -8.48 0.12 -0.51
C ARG A 70 -8.25 -1.40 -0.42
N SER A 71 -7.08 -1.88 -0.87
CA SER A 71 -6.76 -3.30 -0.95
C SER A 71 -6.13 -3.79 0.35
N ARG A 72 -6.92 -4.48 1.18
CA ARG A 72 -6.42 -5.11 2.41
C ARG A 72 -5.32 -6.14 2.13
N GLU A 73 -5.45 -6.89 1.04
CA GLU A 73 -4.47 -7.90 0.65
C GLU A 73 -3.11 -7.30 0.30
N LEU A 74 -3.11 -6.13 -0.36
CA LEU A 74 -1.88 -5.42 -0.69
C LEU A 74 -1.17 -4.90 0.56
N VAL A 75 -1.91 -4.25 1.47
CA VAL A 75 -1.34 -3.72 2.73
C VAL A 75 -0.82 -4.85 3.60
N GLU A 76 -1.56 -5.96 3.72
CA GLU A 76 -1.10 -7.14 4.47
C GLU A 76 0.14 -7.78 3.81
N CYS A 77 0.19 -7.86 2.48
CA CYS A 77 1.38 -8.32 1.76
C CYS A 77 2.59 -7.43 2.06
N TYR A 78 2.41 -6.11 2.04
CA TYR A 78 3.48 -5.16 2.33
C TYR A 78 3.93 -5.23 3.81
N LYS A 79 3.00 -5.31 4.74
CA LYS A 79 3.26 -5.53 6.18
C LYS A 79 4.10 -6.79 6.42
N ASN A 80 3.86 -7.86 5.68
CA ASN A 80 4.65 -9.08 5.79
C ASN A 80 6.11 -8.92 5.36
N LEU A 81 6.44 -7.93 4.52
CA LEU A 81 7.83 -7.60 4.17
C LEU A 81 8.62 -7.06 5.35
N MET A 82 7.97 -6.50 6.38
CA MET A 82 8.66 -6.06 7.60
C MET A 82 9.39 -7.21 8.31
N ASN A 83 8.85 -8.43 8.22
CA ASN A 83 9.51 -9.63 8.74
C ASN A 83 10.72 -10.06 7.90
N LYS A 84 10.73 -9.71 6.60
CA LYS A 84 11.81 -10.01 5.66
C LYS A 84 12.94 -8.97 5.75
N TYR A 85 12.59 -7.72 6.05
CA TYR A 85 13.49 -6.56 6.12
C TYR A 85 13.38 -5.85 7.48
N PRO A 86 13.77 -6.53 8.59
CA PRO A 86 13.58 -6.01 9.94
C PRO A 86 14.49 -4.82 10.28
N GLU A 87 15.68 -4.73 9.67
CA GLU A 87 16.61 -3.63 9.91
C GLU A 87 16.07 -2.33 9.27
N GLU A 88 15.64 -2.42 8.02
CA GLU A 88 15.04 -1.31 7.27
C GLU A 88 13.73 -0.86 7.93
N THR A 89 12.91 -1.80 8.40
CA THR A 89 11.67 -1.49 9.14
C THR A 89 11.95 -0.62 10.35
N LYS A 90 13.05 -0.88 11.07
CA LYS A 90 13.42 -0.14 12.27
C LYS A 90 14.08 1.19 11.93
N GLU A 91 14.98 1.21 10.95
CA GLU A 91 15.72 2.40 10.53
C GLU A 91 14.80 3.47 9.95
N TYR A 92 13.87 3.07 9.07
CA TYR A 92 12.97 3.97 8.37
C TYR A 92 11.58 4.09 9.03
N HIS A 93 11.40 3.49 10.21
CA HIS A 93 10.15 3.55 10.97
C HIS A 93 8.91 3.06 10.19
N ILE A 94 9.08 2.09 9.29
CA ILE A 94 8.06 1.63 8.32
C ILE A 94 6.78 1.11 9.01
N GLY A 95 6.88 0.63 10.25
CA GLY A 95 5.71 0.24 11.05
C GLY A 95 4.67 1.36 11.19
N PHE A 96 5.13 2.62 11.31
CA PHE A 96 4.23 3.78 11.38
C PHE A 96 3.51 4.00 10.03
N CYS A 97 4.23 3.89 8.90
CA CYS A 97 3.63 4.02 7.57
C CYS A 97 2.55 2.95 7.33
N VAL A 98 2.78 1.72 7.80
CA VAL A 98 1.79 0.64 7.71
C VAL A 98 0.57 0.92 8.59
N GLU A 99 0.74 1.43 9.80
CA GLU A 99 -0.38 1.86 10.66
C GLU A 99 -1.23 2.93 9.95
N CYS A 100 -0.60 3.95 9.35
CA CYS A 100 -1.31 4.96 8.56
C CYS A 100 -2.05 4.34 7.36
N ALA A 101 -1.45 3.38 6.66
CA ALA A 101 -2.10 2.67 5.57
C ALA A 101 -3.31 1.85 6.04
N GLU A 102 -3.24 1.23 7.21
CA GLU A 102 -4.34 0.47 7.81
C GLU A 102 -5.53 1.36 8.18
N ASP A 103 -5.30 2.60 8.66
CA ASP A 103 -6.37 3.57 8.96
C ASP A 103 -7.26 3.84 7.73
N PHE A 104 -6.67 3.93 6.53
CA PHE A 104 -7.42 4.08 5.28
C PHE A 104 -8.23 2.83 4.90
N LEU A 105 -8.04 1.69 5.56
CA LEU A 105 -8.85 0.48 5.32
C LEU A 105 -10.05 0.40 6.28
N GLU A 106 -10.03 1.08 7.43
CA GLU A 106 -11.03 0.95 8.50
C GLU A 106 -12.42 1.50 8.12
N ASP A 107 -12.49 2.50 7.23
CA ASP A 107 -13.77 3.08 6.76
C ASP A 107 -14.68 2.08 6.01
N THR A 108 -14.15 0.92 5.62
CA THR A 108 -14.91 -0.11 4.89
C THR A 108 -15.76 -1.01 5.80
N ASP A 109 -15.57 -1.00 7.13
CA ASP A 109 -16.24 -1.91 8.07
C ASP A 109 -17.54 -1.36 8.70
N LYS A 110 -17.97 -0.14 8.35
CA LYS A 110 -19.24 0.43 8.86
C LYS A 110 -20.49 0.03 8.06
N SER A 111 -20.41 -0.89 7.10
CA SER A 111 -21.57 -1.42 6.37
C SER A 111 -21.59 -2.95 6.32
N SER A 112 -21.71 -3.60 7.48
CA SER A 112 -22.07 -5.03 7.55
C SER A 112 -22.77 -5.37 8.87
N ASP A 113 -23.72 -4.54 9.30
CA ASP A 113 -24.63 -4.97 10.37
C ASP A 113 -26.02 -4.31 10.26
N SER A 114 -26.78 -4.71 9.25
CA SER A 114 -28.24 -4.57 9.25
C SER A 114 -28.90 -5.56 8.29
N ASN A 115 -28.66 -6.85 8.52
CA ASN A 115 -29.60 -7.88 8.08
C ASN A 115 -29.79 -8.93 9.19
N GLN A 116 -30.24 -8.46 10.35
CA GLN A 116 -30.93 -9.35 11.28
C GLN A 116 -32.28 -9.71 10.66
N THR A 117 -32.30 -10.90 10.07
CA THR A 117 -33.47 -11.63 9.58
C THR A 117 -34.63 -11.58 10.57
N SER A 118 -35.69 -10.85 10.25
CA SER A 118 -37.01 -11.07 10.84
C SER A 118 -37.62 -12.33 10.22
N LYS A 119 -37.35 -13.49 10.85
CA LYS A 119 -38.04 -14.74 10.55
C LYS A 119 -39.53 -14.61 10.88
N LYS A 120 -40.34 -14.83 9.85
CA LYS A 120 -41.75 -15.26 9.83
C LYS A 120 -42.31 -15.74 11.20
N ARG A 121 -43.46 -15.20 11.57
CA ARG A 121 -44.62 -16.02 12.00
C ARG A 121 -45.90 -15.43 11.41
N GLY A 122 -46.47 -16.16 10.45
CA GLY A 122 -47.84 -15.99 10.04
C GLY A 122 -48.80 -16.72 10.97
N ASN A 123 -50.05 -16.25 10.93
CA ASN A 123 -51.31 -16.90 11.26
C ASN A 123 -51.46 -17.65 12.59
N LYS A 124 -52.33 -17.10 13.45
CA LYS A 124 -53.64 -17.70 13.68
C LYS A 124 -54.66 -16.65 14.11
#